data_AF-A0A7C7CMG5-F1
#
_entry.id   AF-A0A7C7CMG5-F1
#
_cell.length_a   1.000
_cell.length_b   1.000
_cell.length_c   1.000
_cell.angle_alpha   90.00
_cell.angle_beta   90.00
_cell.angle_gamma   90.00
#
_symmetry.space_group_name_H-M   'P 1'
#
loop_
_entity.id
_entity.type
_entity.pdbx_description
1 polymer ?
#
loop_
_entity_poly.entity_id
_entity_poly.type
_entity_poly.pdbx_seq_one_letter_code
_entity_poly.pdbx_strand_id
1 'polypeptide(L)'
;GVEVHFVTGNHDYWTLDFMGQTLTTKVYFDDVALDIHGKRFYLTHGDGILSWDRGYRLLKAVIRSKFFIWLYRWLHPTIGYGIAHAISKKGRHYEHSQEYNEKVLKELRIFSETIAADGHDYVITGHYHQACIENVNGGKLVVLGDWLQYFSYAVFDGNELELKFWEANA
;
A
#
# COMPACT_ATOMS: atom_id res chain seq x y z
N GLY A 1 6.59 -0.78 -24.89
CA GLY A 1 7.39 -0.67 -23.65
C GLY A 1 6.67 -1.38 -22.53
N VAL A 2 7.20 -1.33 -21.30
CA VAL A 2 6.51 -1.82 -20.10
C VAL A 2 5.84 -0.63 -19.41
N GLU A 3 4.55 -0.74 -19.11
CA GLU A 3 3.83 0.29 -18.35
C GLU A 3 4.15 0.15 -16.86
N VAL A 4 4.45 1.27 -16.20
CA VAL A 4 4.80 1.31 -14.78
C VAL A 4 3.76 2.14 -14.05
N HIS A 5 3.00 1.51 -13.17
CA HIS A 5 1.95 2.14 -12.40
C HIS A 5 2.40 2.28 -10.94
N PHE A 6 2.13 3.44 -10.33
CA PHE A 6 2.55 3.73 -8.96
C PHE A 6 1.35 4.14 -8.10
N VAL A 7 1.07 3.36 -7.06
CA VAL A 7 0.05 3.70 -6.04
C VAL A 7 0.77 4.33 -4.86
N THR A 8 0.40 5.56 -4.51
CA THR A 8 1.11 6.30 -3.47
C THR A 8 0.87 5.72 -2.07
N GLY A 9 1.94 5.53 -1.32
CA GLY A 9 1.87 5.10 0.07
C GLY A 9 1.68 6.24 1.07
N ASN A 10 1.83 5.89 2.36
CA ASN A 10 1.79 6.84 3.47
C ASN A 10 3.03 7.76 3.54
N HIS A 11 4.15 7.36 2.93
CA HIS A 11 5.39 8.13 2.91
C HIS A 11 5.62 8.91 1.60
N ASP A 12 4.97 8.52 0.51
CA ASP A 12 5.39 8.95 -0.84
C ASP A 12 4.38 9.87 -1.52
N TYR A 13 3.30 10.24 -0.81
CA TYR A 13 2.19 11.05 -1.35
C TYR A 13 2.63 12.41 -1.91
N TRP A 14 3.78 12.95 -1.48
CA TRP A 14 4.26 14.28 -1.89
C TRP A 14 5.30 14.25 -3.02
N THR A 15 5.65 13.07 -3.55
CA THR A 15 6.67 12.91 -4.63
C THR A 15 6.14 13.19 -6.04
N LEU A 16 4.84 13.51 -6.13
CA LEU A 16 3.97 13.87 -7.27
C LEU A 16 4.63 14.03 -8.65
N ASP A 17 5.15 15.22 -8.94
CA ASP A 17 5.51 15.63 -10.30
C ASP A 17 6.66 14.79 -10.85
N PHE A 18 7.61 14.42 -9.98
CA PHE A 18 8.75 13.61 -10.39
C PHE A 18 8.33 12.17 -10.75
N MET A 19 7.51 11.54 -9.90
CA MET A 19 7.05 10.17 -10.16
C MET A 19 6.20 10.10 -11.42
N GLY A 20 5.26 11.03 -11.59
CA GLY A 20 4.32 11.01 -12.72
C GLY A 20 4.89 11.49 -14.06
N GLN A 21 5.83 12.44 -14.06
CA GLN A 21 6.38 13.00 -15.30
C GLN A 21 7.67 12.31 -15.77
N THR A 22 8.41 11.67 -14.85
CA THR A 22 9.77 11.17 -15.15
C THR A 22 9.89 9.66 -15.07
N LEU A 23 9.28 9.00 -14.08
CA LEU A 23 9.59 7.61 -13.74
C LEU A 23 8.51 6.60 -14.09
N THR A 24 7.25 7.01 -14.04
CA THR A 24 6.11 6.09 -14.12
C THR A 24 5.16 6.50 -15.24
N THR A 25 4.41 5.54 -15.76
CA THR A 25 3.36 5.78 -16.75
C THR A 25 2.15 6.43 -16.10
N LYS A 26 1.79 6.03 -14.87
CA LYS A 26 0.63 6.56 -14.16
C LYS A 26 0.78 6.49 -12.65
N VAL A 27 0.33 7.55 -11.97
CA VAL A 27 0.30 7.65 -10.52
C VAL A 27 -1.15 7.63 -10.02
N TYR A 28 -1.40 6.87 -8.97
CA TYR A 28 -2.69 6.74 -8.28
C TYR A 28 -2.54 7.20 -6.83
N PHE A 29 -3.40 8.12 -6.41
CA PHE A 29 -3.37 8.71 -5.06
C PHE A 29 -4.19 7.95 -4.03
N ASP A 30 -5.11 7.14 -4.53
CA ASP A 30 -6.07 6.35 -3.80
C ASP A 30 -6.06 4.93 -4.37
N ASP A 31 -6.87 4.06 -3.76
CA ASP A 31 -7.01 2.68 -4.17
C ASP A 31 -7.50 2.60 -5.62
N VAL A 32 -7.04 1.56 -6.34
CA VAL A 32 -7.30 1.41 -7.77
C VAL A 32 -7.92 0.06 -8.08
N ALA A 33 -9.01 0.08 -8.83
CA ALA A 33 -9.58 -1.09 -9.45
C ALA A 33 -9.11 -1.20 -10.91
N LEU A 34 -8.64 -2.37 -11.32
CA LEU A 34 -8.14 -2.66 -12.67
C LEU A 34 -8.73 -3.97 -13.21
N ASP A 35 -9.05 -3.99 -14.49
CA ASP A 35 -9.39 -5.22 -15.23
C ASP A 35 -8.17 -5.69 -16.02
N ILE A 36 -7.65 -6.88 -15.68
CA ILE A 36 -6.44 -7.45 -16.29
C ILE A 36 -6.77 -8.88 -16.72
N HIS A 37 -6.72 -9.18 -18.02
CA HIS A 37 -7.08 -10.49 -18.60
C HIS A 37 -8.44 -11.04 -18.12
N GLY A 38 -9.45 -10.17 -17.96
CA GLY A 38 -10.79 -10.56 -17.50
C GLY A 38 -10.88 -10.86 -16.00
N LYS A 39 -9.84 -10.52 -15.23
CA LYS A 39 -9.82 -10.57 -13.77
C LYS A 39 -9.84 -9.17 -13.18
N ARG A 40 -10.64 -8.96 -12.14
CA ARG A 40 -10.77 -7.68 -11.45
C ARG A 40 -9.83 -7.61 -10.25
N PHE A 41 -8.90 -6.67 -10.31
CA PHE A 41 -7.91 -6.41 -9.28
C PHE A 41 -8.29 -5.17 -8.50
N TYR A 42 -8.13 -5.23 -7.18
CA TYR A 42 -8.19 -4.09 -6.29
C TYR A 42 -6.81 -3.91 -5.65
N LEU A 43 -6.12 -2.82 -5.99
CA LEU A 43 -4.80 -2.50 -5.45
C LEU A 43 -4.94 -1.36 -4.46
N THR A 44 -4.40 -1.54 -3.27
CA THR A 44 -4.36 -0.53 -2.21
C THR A 44 -2.97 -0.49 -1.59
N HIS A 45 -2.55 0.68 -1.11
CA HIS A 45 -1.40 0.71 -0.22
C HIS A 45 -1.71 -0.02 1.09
N GLY A 46 -2.96 0.10 1.58
CA GLY A 46 -3.45 -0.58 2.78
C GLY A 46 -3.59 0.32 4.01
N ASP A 47 -3.00 1.51 4.01
CA ASP A 47 -2.92 2.37 5.18
C ASP A 47 -4.30 2.94 5.61
N GLY A 48 -4.69 2.65 6.85
CA GLY A 48 -5.96 3.08 7.43
C GLY A 48 -7.13 2.12 7.24
N ILE A 49 -6.90 0.91 6.70
CA ILE A 49 -7.91 -0.17 6.63
C ILE A 49 -8.29 -0.68 8.03
N LEU A 50 -7.32 -0.82 8.93
CA LEU A 50 -7.56 -1.41 10.25
C LEU A 50 -8.62 -0.61 11.03
N SER A 51 -9.59 -1.29 11.64
CA SER A 51 -10.69 -0.61 12.35
C SER A 51 -10.21 0.34 13.46
N TRP A 52 -9.08 0.02 14.10
CA TRP A 52 -8.46 0.81 15.17
C TRP A 52 -7.58 1.99 14.68
N ASP A 53 -7.30 2.12 13.39
CA ASP A 53 -6.45 3.19 12.82
C ASP A 53 -7.18 4.55 12.72
N ARG A 54 -8.07 4.86 13.65
CA ARG A 54 -8.87 6.10 13.65
C ARG A 54 -8.00 7.36 13.69
N GLY A 55 -6.99 7.37 14.56
CA GLY A 55 -6.06 8.49 14.68
C GLY A 55 -5.20 8.67 13.43
N TYR A 56 -4.78 7.55 12.82
CA TYR A 56 -4.05 7.58 11.56
C TYR A 56 -4.92 8.09 10.41
N ARG A 57 -6.18 7.65 10.29
CA ARG A 57 -7.12 8.16 9.28
C ARG A 57 -7.30 9.69 9.37
N LEU A 58 -7.41 10.23 10.59
CA LEU A 58 -7.47 11.68 10.79
C LEU A 58 -6.16 12.36 10.34
N LEU A 59 -5.01 11.82 10.75
CA LEU A 59 -3.70 12.34 10.34
C LEU A 59 -3.57 12.33 8.81
N LYS A 60 -3.89 11.20 8.16
CA LYS A 60 -3.91 11.02 6.70
C LYS A 60 -4.76 12.09 6.03
N ALA A 61 -5.97 12.33 6.52
CA ALA A 61 -6.87 13.36 5.99
C ALA A 61 -6.27 14.77 6.09
N VAL A 62 -5.60 15.09 7.21
CA VAL A 62 -4.95 16.39 7.40
C VAL A 62 -3.76 16.54 6.46
N ILE A 63 -2.82 15.59 6.45
CA ILE A 63 -1.54 15.70 5.73
C ILE A 63 -1.72 15.59 4.20
N ARG A 64 -2.83 15.01 3.73
CA ARG A 64 -3.20 14.95 2.31
C ARG A 64 -4.12 16.11 1.88
N SER A 65 -4.55 16.97 2.79
CA SER A 65 -5.41 18.10 2.43
C SER A 65 -4.67 19.14 1.59
N LYS A 66 -5.38 19.75 0.61
CA LYS A 66 -4.82 20.81 -0.24
C LYS A 66 -4.28 21.99 0.59
N PHE A 67 -4.94 22.32 1.70
CA PHE A 67 -4.53 23.39 2.60
C PHE A 67 -3.22 23.06 3.32
N PHE A 68 -3.10 21.86 3.88
CA PHE A 68 -1.86 21.43 4.53
C PHE A 68 -0.70 21.40 3.54
N ILE A 69 -0.91 20.79 2.36
CA ILE A 69 0.11 20.72 1.30
C ILE A 69 0.52 22.13 0.88
N TRP A 70 -0.44 23.02 0.67
CA TRP A 70 -0.15 24.41 0.32
C TRP A 70 0.71 25.09 1.40
N LEU A 71 0.34 24.99 2.69
CA LEU A 71 1.12 25.56 3.79
C LEU A 71 2.52 24.94 3.90
N TYR A 72 2.62 23.63 3.75
CA TYR A 72 3.87 22.89 3.85
C TYR A 72 4.86 23.30 2.76
N ARG A 73 4.39 23.64 1.55
CA ARG A 73 5.22 24.13 0.44
C ARG A 73 5.91 25.47 0.72
N TRP A 74 5.42 26.25 1.68
CA TRP A 74 6.04 27.52 2.09
C TRP A 74 7.14 27.33 3.16
N LEU A 75 7.25 26.14 3.75
CA LEU A 75 8.27 25.88 4.75
C LEU A 75 9.64 25.73 4.09
N HIS A 76 10.65 26.31 4.73
CA HIS A 76 12.04 26.05 4.35
C HIS A 76 12.31 24.54 4.43
N PRO A 77 13.01 23.93 3.44
CA PRO A 77 13.21 22.48 3.37
C PRO A 77 13.75 21.84 4.66
N THR A 78 14.63 22.53 5.39
CA THR A 78 15.15 22.06 6.69
C THR A 78 14.05 21.89 7.74
N ILE A 79 13.11 22.83 7.81
CA ILE A 79 11.98 22.78 8.75
C ILE A 79 10.99 21.71 8.29
N GLY A 80 10.69 21.70 6.99
CA GLY A 80 9.83 20.68 6.39
C GLY A 80 10.35 19.26 6.67
N TYR A 81 11.64 19.03 6.47
CA TYR A 81 12.30 17.76 6.77
C TYR A 81 12.19 17.39 8.25
N GLY A 82 12.41 18.33 9.16
CA GLY A 82 12.25 18.11 10.60
C GLY A 82 10.85 17.62 10.98
N ILE A 83 9.81 18.25 10.40
CA ILE A 83 8.41 17.84 10.60
C ILE A 83 8.16 16.44 10.01
N ALA A 84 8.59 16.19 8.77
CA ALA A 84 8.39 14.91 8.10
C ALA A 84 9.07 13.77 8.86
N HIS A 85 10.29 13.98 9.35
CA HIS A 85 11.04 13.01 10.15
C HIS A 85 10.36 12.71 11.49
N ALA A 86 9.78 13.72 12.14
CA ALA A 86 9.04 13.54 13.38
C ALA A 86 7.75 12.71 13.17
N ILE A 87 7.05 12.92 12.05
CA ILE A 87 5.86 12.12 11.67
C ILE A 87 6.27 10.68 11.36
N SER A 88 7.35 10.49 10.61
CA SER A 88 7.86 9.16 10.21
C SER A 88 8.41 8.33 11.38
N LYS A 89 9.00 8.95 12.41
CA LYS A 89 9.55 8.23 13.58
C LYS A 89 8.52 7.41 14.37
N LYS A 90 7.24 7.79 14.34
CA LYS A 90 6.22 7.15 15.16
C LYS A 90 5.81 5.74 14.70
N GLY A 91 6.34 5.24 13.58
CA GLY A 91 5.99 3.94 13.00
C GLY A 91 7.15 2.94 12.83
N ARG A 92 8.33 3.16 13.40
CA ARG A 92 9.53 2.30 13.19
C ARG A 92 9.56 1.02 14.02
N HIS A 93 8.45 0.32 14.11
CA HIS A 93 8.45 -1.05 14.63
C HIS A 93 8.28 -1.99 13.44
N TYR A 94 9.42 -2.42 12.87
CA TYR A 94 9.43 -3.36 11.75
C TYR A 94 9.09 -4.78 12.19
N GLU A 95 9.41 -5.12 13.45
CA GLU A 95 9.05 -6.40 14.05
C GLU A 95 7.78 -6.25 14.88
N HIS A 96 6.73 -6.88 14.40
CA HIS A 96 5.48 -7.04 15.13
C HIS A 96 5.38 -8.44 15.74
N SER A 97 4.69 -8.54 16.88
CA SER A 97 4.39 -9.86 17.45
C SER A 97 3.49 -10.65 16.49
N GLN A 98 3.56 -11.99 16.57
CA GLN A 98 2.69 -12.86 15.81
C GLN A 98 1.19 -12.53 16.06
N GLU A 99 0.82 -12.29 17.32
CA GLU A 99 -0.55 -11.91 17.69
C GLU A 99 -1.00 -10.62 16.99
N TYR A 100 -0.12 -9.62 16.87
CA TYR A 100 -0.42 -8.40 16.12
C TYR A 100 -0.64 -8.69 14.64
N ASN A 101 0.24 -9.49 14.03
CA ASN A 101 0.14 -9.85 12.61
C ASN A 101 -1.15 -10.61 12.30
N GLU A 102 -1.53 -11.56 13.15
CA GLU A 102 -2.79 -12.30 13.03
C GLU A 102 -4.01 -11.38 13.15
N LYS A 103 -3.96 -10.42 14.08
CA LYS A 103 -5.01 -9.41 14.26
C LYS A 103 -5.15 -8.52 13.02
N VAL A 104 -4.04 -8.07 12.45
CA VAL A 104 -4.01 -7.30 11.19
C VAL A 104 -4.59 -8.13 10.05
N LEU A 105 -4.11 -9.36 9.86
CA LEU A 105 -4.56 -10.23 8.78
C LEU A 105 -6.06 -10.50 8.85
N LYS A 106 -6.63 -10.63 10.05
CA LYS A 106 -8.09 -10.76 10.25
C LYS A 106 -8.87 -9.57 9.70
N GLU A 107 -8.42 -8.33 9.94
CA GLU A 107 -9.07 -7.14 9.40
C GLU A 107 -8.93 -7.07 7.87
N LEU A 108 -7.76 -7.45 7.35
CA LEU A 108 -7.52 -7.48 5.91
C LEU A 108 -8.38 -8.54 5.21
N ARG A 109 -8.61 -9.70 5.85
CA ARG A 109 -9.55 -10.70 5.33
C ARG A 109 -10.97 -10.13 5.23
N ILE A 110 -11.48 -9.51 6.30
CA ILE A 110 -12.83 -8.90 6.32
C ILE A 110 -12.95 -7.81 5.25
N PHE A 111 -11.93 -6.95 5.13
CA PHE A 111 -11.88 -5.94 4.08
C PHE A 111 -11.91 -6.58 2.69
N SER A 112 -11.09 -7.61 2.46
CA SER A 112 -10.97 -8.27 1.17
C SER A 112 -12.24 -9.01 0.77
N GLU A 113 -12.93 -9.64 1.73
CA GLU A 113 -14.24 -10.26 1.49
C GLU A 113 -15.29 -9.23 1.06
N THR A 114 -15.24 -8.02 1.62
CA THR A 114 -16.14 -6.92 1.21
C THR A 114 -15.87 -6.48 -0.23
N ILE A 115 -14.60 -6.38 -0.61
CA ILE A 115 -14.18 -6.01 -1.97
C ILE A 115 -14.44 -7.13 -2.97
N ALA A 116 -14.26 -8.39 -2.57
CA ALA A 116 -14.57 -9.56 -3.38
C ALA A 116 -16.07 -9.71 -3.63
N ALA A 117 -16.92 -9.38 -2.64
CA ALA A 117 -18.36 -9.32 -2.81
C ALA A 117 -18.81 -8.25 -3.82
N ASP A 118 -18.00 -7.21 -4.04
CA ASP A 118 -18.17 -6.21 -5.12
C ASP A 118 -17.64 -6.68 -6.49
N GLY A 119 -17.26 -7.96 -6.59
CA GLY A 119 -16.87 -8.63 -7.82
C GLY A 119 -15.40 -8.48 -8.20
N HIS A 120 -14.50 -8.26 -7.24
CA HIS A 120 -13.06 -8.31 -7.47
C HIS A 120 -12.49 -9.70 -7.18
N ASP A 121 -11.71 -10.26 -8.10
CA ASP A 121 -11.05 -11.56 -7.92
C ASP A 121 -9.85 -11.47 -6.97
N TYR A 122 -9.09 -10.38 -7.04
CA TYR A 122 -7.83 -10.20 -6.30
C TYR A 122 -7.80 -8.88 -5.55
N VAL A 123 -7.40 -8.93 -4.27
CA VAL A 123 -7.11 -7.76 -3.45
C VAL A 123 -5.62 -7.78 -3.10
N ILE A 124 -4.87 -6.77 -3.54
CA ILE A 124 -3.43 -6.66 -3.29
C ILE A 124 -3.18 -5.45 -2.40
N THR A 125 -2.54 -5.68 -1.26
CA THR A 125 -2.15 -4.64 -0.31
C THR A 125 -0.67 -4.69 0.02
N GLY A 126 -0.07 -3.51 0.19
CA GLY A 126 1.23 -3.35 0.83
C GLY A 126 1.08 -3.05 2.32
N HIS A 127 1.93 -2.14 2.80
CA HIS A 127 1.92 -1.49 4.13
C HIS A 127 2.10 -2.37 5.38
N TYR A 128 1.57 -3.60 5.37
CA TYR A 128 1.57 -4.48 6.55
C TYR A 128 2.73 -5.46 6.59
N HIS A 129 3.51 -5.56 5.51
CA HIS A 129 4.79 -6.26 5.47
C HIS A 129 4.72 -7.72 5.95
N GLN A 130 3.73 -8.49 5.48
CA GLN A 130 3.55 -9.89 5.93
C GLN A 130 3.94 -10.94 4.88
N ALA A 131 4.07 -10.55 3.61
CA ALA A 131 4.41 -11.45 2.50
C ALA A 131 3.58 -12.75 2.50
N CYS A 132 2.26 -12.64 2.47
CA CYS A 132 1.35 -13.78 2.51
C CYS A 132 0.24 -13.69 1.46
N ILE A 133 -0.37 -14.84 1.19
CA ILE A 133 -1.48 -15.00 0.26
C ILE A 133 -2.57 -15.83 0.92
N GLU A 134 -3.81 -15.36 0.86
CA GLU A 134 -4.95 -15.93 1.58
C GLU A 134 -6.13 -16.05 0.61
N ASN A 135 -6.71 -17.25 0.56
CA ASN A 135 -8.01 -17.41 -0.08
C ASN A 135 -9.07 -16.85 0.87
N VAL A 136 -9.83 -15.87 0.40
CA VAL A 136 -10.96 -15.29 1.12
C VAL A 136 -12.27 -15.69 0.44
N ASN A 137 -13.40 -15.47 1.09
CA ASN A 137 -14.67 -15.80 0.45
C ASN A 137 -14.88 -14.96 -0.83
N GLY A 138 -14.91 -15.63 -1.98
CA GLY A 138 -15.13 -14.99 -3.28
C GLY A 138 -13.91 -14.37 -3.96
N GLY A 139 -12.72 -14.44 -3.36
CA GLY A 139 -11.51 -13.84 -3.94
C GLY A 139 -10.21 -14.25 -3.25
N LYS A 140 -9.11 -13.58 -3.58
CA LYS A 140 -7.79 -13.86 -3.00
C LYS A 140 -7.13 -12.57 -2.52
N LEU A 141 -6.70 -12.56 -1.26
CA LEU A 141 -5.94 -11.47 -0.64
C LEU A 141 -4.44 -11.76 -0.80
N VAL A 142 -3.69 -10.78 -1.27
CA VAL A 142 -2.22 -10.78 -1.28
C VAL A 142 -1.73 -9.62 -0.44
N VAL A 143 -0.97 -9.93 0.61
CA VAL A 143 -0.27 -8.93 1.43
C VAL A 143 1.21 -8.99 1.05
N LEU A 144 1.70 -7.95 0.37
CA LEU A 144 3.10 -7.84 -0.01
C LEU A 144 3.98 -7.63 1.23
N GLY A 145 5.18 -8.21 1.20
CA GLY A 145 6.27 -7.88 2.11
C GLY A 145 6.99 -6.58 1.73
N ASP A 146 7.98 -6.20 2.53
CA ASP A 146 8.96 -5.17 2.18
C ASP A 146 10.19 -5.74 1.43
N TRP A 147 11.04 -4.81 1.00
CA TRP A 147 12.36 -5.04 0.43
C TRP A 147 13.49 -4.96 1.47
N LEU A 148 13.20 -5.24 2.75
CA LEU A 148 14.17 -5.26 3.85
C LEU A 148 14.34 -6.66 4.44
N GLN A 149 13.24 -7.40 4.61
CA GLN A 149 13.14 -8.72 5.21
C GLN A 149 12.68 -9.77 4.20
N TYR A 150 11.61 -9.50 3.44
CA TYR A 150 10.95 -10.52 2.62
C TYR A 150 11.40 -10.53 1.17
N PHE A 151 11.67 -9.37 0.57
CA PHE A 151 11.98 -9.23 -0.86
C PHE A 151 10.91 -9.86 -1.76
N SER A 152 9.63 -9.72 -1.39
CA SER A 152 8.51 -10.38 -2.08
C SER A 152 7.89 -9.52 -3.17
N TYR A 153 7.31 -10.16 -4.19
CA TYR A 153 6.56 -9.52 -5.26
C TYR A 153 5.45 -10.46 -5.77
N ALA A 154 4.34 -9.91 -6.26
CA ALA A 154 3.27 -10.72 -6.85
C ALA A 154 3.40 -10.76 -8.37
N VAL A 155 3.11 -11.92 -8.96
CA VAL A 155 3.12 -12.15 -10.41
C VAL A 155 1.79 -12.71 -10.85
N PHE A 156 1.17 -12.06 -11.82
CA PHE A 156 0.01 -12.58 -12.52
C PHE A 156 0.43 -12.99 -13.92
N ASP A 157 0.22 -14.26 -14.27
CA ASP A 157 0.63 -14.82 -15.57
C ASP A 157 -0.45 -14.71 -16.66
N GLY A 158 -1.60 -14.12 -16.33
CA GLY A 158 -2.80 -14.05 -17.18
C GLY A 158 -3.92 -14.99 -16.72
N ASN A 159 -3.62 -15.97 -15.87
CA ASN A 159 -4.58 -16.91 -15.31
C ASN A 159 -4.60 -16.88 -13.78
N GLU A 160 -3.42 -16.95 -13.16
CA GLU A 160 -3.28 -17.02 -11.69
C GLU A 160 -2.29 -16.00 -11.14
N LEU A 161 -2.63 -15.48 -9.97
CA LEU A 161 -1.79 -14.59 -9.17
C LEU A 161 -1.05 -15.41 -8.10
N GLU A 162 0.28 -15.32 -8.13
CA GLU A 162 1.19 -15.95 -7.19
C GLU A 162 2.03 -14.90 -6.44
N LEU A 163 2.33 -15.16 -5.18
CA LEU A 163 3.34 -14.40 -4.43
C LEU A 163 4.69 -15.10 -4.56
N LYS A 164 5.69 -14.37 -5.04
CA LYS A 164 7.06 -14.84 -5.23
C LYS A 164 8.03 -14.07 -4.35
N PHE A 165 9.18 -14.67 -4.11
CA PHE A 165 10.27 -14.11 -3.34
C PHE A 165 11.48 -13.92 -4.24
N TRP A 166 12.12 -12.77 -4.12
CA TRP A 166 13.33 -12.48 -4.86
C TRP A 166 14.50 -13.15 -4.15
N GLU A 167 15.01 -14.21 -4.75
CA GLU A 167 16.29 -14.78 -4.38
C GLU A 167 17.38 -13.94 -5.05
N ALA A 168 17.95 -13.00 -4.29
CA ALA A 168 19.25 -12.46 -4.67
C ALA A 168 20.22 -13.65 -4.60
N ASN A 169 20.70 -14.13 -5.75
CA ASN A 169 21.77 -15.13 -5.75
C ASN A 169 22.87 -14.69 -4.79
N ALA A 170 23.19 -15.58 -3.85
CA ALA A 170 24.13 -15.44 -2.75
C ALA A 170 25.51 -14.91 -3.16
#